data_AF-A0AAW0FDQ5-F1
#
_entry.id   AF-A0AAW0FDQ5-F1
#
_cell.length_a   1.000
_cell.length_b   1.000
_cell.length_c   1.000
_cell.angle_alpha   90.00
_cell.angle_beta   90.00
_cell.angle_gamma   90.00
#
_symmetry.space_group_name_H-M   'P 1'
#
loop_
_entity.id
_entity.type
_entity.pdbx_description
1 polymer ?
#
loop_
_entity_poly.entity_id
_entity_poly.type
_entity_poly.pdbx_seq_one_letter_code
_entity_poly.pdbx_strand_id
1 'polypeptide(L)'
;MLDNTVAGGLGYPHGLWETVVKECYEEGGLPPAFVEPRAKPTGVLLYIYQQQGEGSIAQPEVEYIYDLPFDDETSVVPKPVDGEAESFVLMDVQEILLKIMQDMDILPQSLNQTTQKSLAEPIEECRFLQDDLLLE
;
A
#
# COMPACT_ATOMS: atom_id res chain seq x y z
N MET A 1 10.10 7.37 -1.91
CA MET A 1 10.31 5.89 -1.88
C MET A 1 8.97 5.28 -2.23
N LEU A 2 8.93 4.22 -3.02
CA LEU A 2 7.67 3.65 -3.47
C LEU A 2 6.98 2.83 -2.38
N ASP A 3 5.67 2.96 -2.32
CA ASP A 3 4.78 2.24 -1.43
C ASP A 3 3.52 1.75 -2.17
N ASN A 4 2.62 1.10 -1.45
CA ASN A 4 1.34 0.64 -1.96
C ASN A 4 0.49 1.81 -2.52
N THR A 5 -0.67 1.50 -3.09
CA THR A 5 -1.58 2.58 -3.53
C THR A 5 -2.05 3.43 -2.34
N VAL A 6 -2.25 2.83 -1.18
CA VAL A 6 -2.69 3.49 0.06
C VAL A 6 -2.17 2.63 1.21
N ALA A 7 -1.57 3.22 2.22
CA ALA A 7 -1.18 2.53 3.43
C ALA A 7 -1.13 3.48 4.63
N GLY A 8 -2.02 3.27 5.60
CA GLY A 8 -2.10 4.12 6.77
C GLY A 8 -2.26 3.34 8.08
N GLY A 9 -1.91 4.01 9.17
CA GLY A 9 -1.94 3.47 10.52
C GLY A 9 -3.35 3.27 11.08
N LEU A 10 -3.56 2.18 11.83
CA LEU A 10 -4.82 1.96 12.55
C LEU A 10 -4.84 2.73 13.87
N GLY A 11 -5.58 3.84 13.92
CA GLY A 11 -5.72 4.70 15.09
C GLY A 11 -7.07 4.59 15.81
N TYR A 12 -7.07 4.57 17.15
CA TYR A 12 -8.31 4.74 17.93
C TYR A 12 -8.90 6.15 17.70
N PRO A 13 -10.21 6.30 17.48
CA PRO A 13 -11.29 5.32 17.68
C PRO A 13 -11.73 4.54 16.43
N HIS A 14 -11.00 4.64 15.32
CA HIS A 14 -11.41 4.05 14.05
C HIS A 14 -11.18 2.54 14.02
N GLY A 15 -12.11 1.83 13.38
CA GLY A 15 -11.97 0.41 13.06
C GLY A 15 -11.27 0.23 11.70
N LEU A 16 -10.97 -1.02 11.36
CA LEU A 16 -10.26 -1.37 10.13
C LEU A 16 -10.92 -0.80 8.87
N TRP A 17 -12.25 -0.92 8.79
CA TRP A 17 -12.98 -0.50 7.60
C TRP A 17 -13.04 1.02 7.49
N GLU A 18 -13.27 1.71 8.60
CA GLU A 18 -13.28 3.16 8.65
C GLU A 18 -11.92 3.74 8.26
N THR A 19 -10.83 3.12 8.73
CA THR A 19 -9.46 3.50 8.35
C THR A 19 -9.25 3.31 6.85
N VAL A 20 -9.57 2.14 6.27
CA VAL A 20 -9.39 1.90 4.82
C VAL A 20 -10.10 2.98 3.98
N VAL A 21 -11.35 3.29 4.29
CA VAL A 21 -12.11 4.30 3.53
C VAL A 21 -11.56 5.70 3.72
N LYS A 22 -11.10 6.06 4.93
CA LYS A 22 -10.47 7.34 5.24
C LYS A 22 -9.16 7.50 4.46
N GLU A 23 -8.21 6.59 4.63
CA GLU A 23 -6.88 6.70 4.02
C GLU A 23 -6.94 6.64 2.49
N CYS A 24 -7.86 5.85 1.93
CA CYS A 24 -8.05 5.85 0.48
C CYS A 24 -8.42 7.23 -0.07
N TYR A 25 -9.12 8.04 0.71
CA TYR A 25 -9.46 9.40 0.33
C TYR A 25 -8.34 10.40 0.65
N GLU A 26 -7.68 10.27 1.80
CA GLU A 26 -6.66 11.21 2.27
C GLU A 26 -5.33 11.09 1.49
N GLU A 27 -4.82 9.87 1.30
CA GLU A 27 -3.58 9.64 0.54
C GLU A 27 -3.87 9.57 -0.97
N GLY A 28 -4.87 8.77 -1.34
CA GLY A 28 -5.14 8.39 -2.74
C GLY A 28 -6.20 9.22 -3.46
N GLY A 29 -6.92 10.09 -2.76
CA GLY A 29 -8.02 10.86 -3.36
C GLY A 29 -9.18 10.02 -3.90
N LEU A 30 -9.29 8.76 -3.47
CA LEU A 30 -10.32 7.81 -3.90
C LEU A 30 -11.59 8.02 -3.08
N PRO A 31 -12.73 8.36 -3.72
CA PRO A 31 -13.95 8.67 -2.98
C PRO A 31 -14.55 7.41 -2.34
N PRO A 32 -15.22 7.51 -1.17
CA PRO A 32 -15.87 6.37 -0.52
C PRO A 32 -16.83 5.59 -1.44
N ALA A 33 -17.57 6.29 -2.30
CA ALA A 33 -18.47 5.66 -3.27
C ALA A 33 -17.76 4.77 -4.30
N PHE A 34 -16.45 4.97 -4.52
CA PHE A 34 -15.62 4.08 -5.32
C PHE A 34 -15.11 2.90 -4.49
N VAL A 35 -14.57 3.19 -3.29
CA VAL A 35 -13.89 2.24 -2.40
C VAL A 35 -14.86 1.25 -1.77
N GLU A 36 -15.92 1.73 -1.12
CA GLU A 36 -16.84 0.91 -0.32
C GLU A 36 -17.43 -0.31 -1.05
N PRO A 37 -17.90 -0.22 -2.31
CA PRO A 37 -18.44 -1.38 -3.02
C PRO A 37 -17.37 -2.32 -3.60
N ARG A 38 -16.09 -1.93 -3.58
CA ARG A 38 -15.01 -2.63 -4.32
C ARG A 38 -13.94 -3.22 -3.41
N ALA A 39 -13.58 -2.54 -2.33
CA ALA A 39 -12.53 -2.95 -1.42
C ALA A 39 -12.89 -4.29 -0.75
N LYS A 40 -11.97 -5.25 -0.80
CA LYS A 40 -12.16 -6.60 -0.22
C LYS A 40 -11.00 -6.94 0.69
N PRO A 41 -11.25 -7.37 1.93
CA PRO A 41 -10.18 -7.89 2.78
C PRO A 41 -9.65 -9.20 2.17
N THR A 42 -8.33 -9.31 2.03
CA THR A 42 -7.68 -10.47 1.40
C THR A 42 -6.76 -11.24 2.33
N GLY A 43 -6.34 -10.63 3.43
CA GLY A 43 -5.51 -11.32 4.41
C GLY A 43 -4.98 -10.43 5.51
N VAL A 44 -4.14 -11.02 6.34
CA VAL A 44 -3.39 -10.32 7.39
C VAL A 44 -1.95 -10.78 7.34
N LEU A 45 -1.03 -9.83 7.30
CA LEU A 45 0.40 -10.07 7.32
C LEU A 45 0.95 -9.70 8.71
N LEU A 46 1.64 -10.66 9.33
CA LEU A 46 2.28 -10.48 10.63
C LEU A 46 3.78 -10.70 10.49
N TYR A 47 4.56 -9.72 10.92
CA TYR A 47 6.01 -9.82 10.94
C TYR A 47 6.60 -8.89 12.00
N ILE A 48 7.89 -9.00 12.22
CA ILE A 48 8.64 -8.08 13.08
C ILE A 48 9.69 -7.44 12.21
N TYR A 49 9.59 -6.13 12.06
CA TYR A 49 10.63 -5.31 11.44
C TYR A 49 11.62 -4.86 12.51
N GLN A 50 12.91 -4.86 12.16
CA GLN A 50 13.94 -4.29 13.01
C GLN A 50 14.97 -3.61 12.13
N GLN A 51 15.08 -2.29 12.28
CA GLN A 51 16.11 -1.51 11.59
C GLN A 51 17.52 -1.96 12.01
N GLN A 52 18.47 -1.84 11.10
CA GLN A 52 19.88 -2.13 11.40
C GLN A 52 20.49 -0.93 12.16
N GLY A 53 21.12 -1.18 13.30
CA GLY A 53 21.81 -0.13 14.08
C GLY A 53 21.79 -0.37 15.60
N GLU A 54 22.74 0.24 16.30
CA GLU A 54 22.74 0.25 17.78
C GLU A 54 21.51 0.98 18.31
N GLY A 55 20.78 0.34 19.23
CA GLY A 55 19.56 0.89 19.82
C GLY A 55 18.30 0.69 18.97
N SER A 56 18.36 -0.07 17.88
CA SER A 56 17.17 -0.45 17.12
C SER A 56 16.13 -1.16 17.99
N ILE A 57 14.88 -0.72 17.87
CA ILE A 57 13.73 -1.33 18.54
C ILE A 57 13.00 -2.20 17.53
N ALA A 58 12.64 -3.40 17.94
CA ALA A 58 11.77 -4.26 17.14
C ALA A 58 10.39 -3.64 17.03
N GLN A 59 9.89 -3.51 15.80
CA GLN A 59 8.58 -3.01 15.43
C GLN A 59 7.73 -4.21 14.98
N PRO A 60 6.90 -4.78 15.87
CA PRO A 60 5.94 -5.80 15.47
C PRO A 60 4.82 -5.16 14.65
N GLU A 61 4.60 -5.69 13.46
CA GLU A 61 3.66 -5.16 12.47
C GLU A 61 2.49 -6.15 12.28
N VAL A 62 1.29 -5.60 12.16
CA VAL A 62 0.08 -6.33 11.74
C VAL A 62 -0.59 -5.53 10.64
N GLU A 63 -0.44 -5.99 9.41
CA GLU A 63 -0.98 -5.33 8.23
C GLU A 63 -2.24 -6.06 7.76
N TYR A 64 -3.35 -5.33 7.69
CA TYR A 64 -4.61 -5.84 7.16
C TYR A 64 -4.70 -5.48 5.68
N ILE A 65 -4.65 -6.49 4.82
CA ILE A 65 -4.50 -6.29 3.37
C ILE A 65 -5.88 -6.24 2.72
N TYR A 66 -6.06 -5.25 1.85
CA TYR A 66 -7.26 -5.09 1.04
C TYR A 66 -6.90 -5.04 -0.44
N ASP A 67 -7.73 -5.67 -1.26
CA ASP A 67 -7.70 -5.46 -2.71
C ASP A 67 -8.78 -4.47 -3.11
N LEU A 68 -8.41 -3.49 -3.93
CA LEU A 68 -9.30 -2.51 -4.52
C LEU A 68 -9.17 -2.58 -6.06
N PRO A 69 -10.04 -3.34 -6.75
CA PRO A 69 -9.98 -3.46 -8.20
C PRO A 69 -10.42 -2.17 -8.89
N PHE A 70 -9.70 -1.81 -9.95
CA PHE A 70 -10.04 -0.71 -10.85
C PHE A 70 -10.60 -1.28 -12.16
N ASP A 71 -11.62 -0.62 -12.71
CA ASP A 71 -12.27 -1.07 -13.95
C ASP A 71 -11.41 -0.75 -15.19
N ASP A 72 -10.67 0.36 -15.15
CA ASP A 72 -9.76 0.83 -16.19
C ASP A 72 -8.75 1.86 -15.63
N GLU A 73 -7.73 2.22 -16.42
CA GLU A 73 -6.64 3.12 -16.04
C GLU A 73 -6.96 4.63 -16.10
N THR A 74 -8.16 5.02 -16.53
CA THR A 74 -8.50 6.43 -16.83
C THR A 74 -9.69 6.99 -16.07
N SER A 75 -10.67 6.17 -15.71
CA SER A 75 -11.94 6.60 -15.11
C SER A 75 -11.75 7.08 -13.68
N VAL A 76 -10.88 6.41 -12.92
CA VAL A 76 -10.52 6.77 -11.54
C VAL A 76 -9.01 6.63 -11.41
N VAL A 77 -8.33 7.75 -11.21
CA VAL A 77 -6.87 7.80 -11.08
C VAL A 77 -6.54 8.34 -9.69
N PRO A 78 -5.77 7.60 -8.87
CA PRO A 78 -5.31 8.08 -7.57
C PRO A 78 -4.52 9.38 -7.69
N LYS A 79 -4.65 10.25 -6.68
CA LYS A 79 -3.95 11.54 -6.62
C LYS A 79 -3.69 11.93 -5.16
N PRO A 80 -2.57 12.61 -4.87
CA PRO A 80 -2.31 13.08 -3.52
C PRO A 80 -3.34 14.11 -3.08
N VAL A 81 -3.76 14.08 -1.81
CA VAL A 81 -4.72 15.06 -1.26
C VAL A 81 -4.18 15.78 -0.02
N ASP A 82 -3.60 15.07 0.93
CA ASP A 82 -3.12 15.62 2.20
C ASP A 82 -1.62 15.98 2.22
N GLY A 83 -0.85 15.45 1.28
CA GLY A 83 0.60 15.69 1.15
C GLY A 83 1.48 14.59 1.75
N GLU A 84 0.93 13.41 2.05
CA GLU A 84 1.72 12.23 2.41
C GLU A 84 2.32 11.54 1.18
N ALA A 85 1.57 11.50 0.07
CA ALA A 85 2.06 11.04 -1.23
C ALA A 85 2.61 12.19 -2.10
N GLU A 86 3.74 11.99 -2.77
CA GLU A 86 4.27 12.90 -3.79
C GLU A 86 3.53 12.73 -5.12
N SER A 87 3.38 11.47 -5.54
CA SER A 87 2.77 11.12 -6.82
C SER A 87 2.31 9.66 -6.87
N PHE A 88 1.51 9.34 -7.89
CA PHE A 88 1.08 7.97 -8.19
C PHE A 88 1.59 7.53 -9.55
N VAL A 89 2.09 6.30 -9.62
CA VAL A 89 2.52 5.68 -10.88
C VAL A 89 1.82 4.33 -11.06
N LEU A 90 1.20 4.13 -12.21
CA LEU A 90 0.69 2.83 -12.62
C LEU A 90 1.86 2.02 -13.19
N MET A 91 2.11 0.83 -12.63
CA MET A 91 3.14 -0.08 -13.09
C MET A 91 2.58 -1.47 -13.34
N ASP A 92 3.15 -2.15 -14.33
CA ASP A 92 2.91 -3.56 -14.53
C ASP A 92 3.63 -4.40 -13.46
N VAL A 93 3.21 -5.66 -13.30
CA VAL A 93 3.78 -6.55 -12.28
C VAL A 93 5.27 -6.80 -12.51
N GLN A 94 5.71 -6.87 -13.76
CA GLN A 94 7.12 -7.13 -14.06
C GLN A 94 7.99 -5.94 -13.65
N GLU A 95 7.53 -4.71 -13.89
CA GLU A 95 8.18 -3.48 -13.42
C GLU A 95 8.30 -3.45 -11.89
N ILE A 96 7.23 -3.81 -11.18
CA ILE A 96 7.22 -3.90 -9.71
C ILE A 96 8.23 -4.95 -9.23
N LEU A 97 8.19 -6.15 -9.80
CA LEU A 97 9.11 -7.24 -9.45
C LEU A 97 10.57 -6.86 -9.72
N LEU A 98 10.84 -6.20 -10.84
CA LEU A 98 12.18 -5.73 -11.17
C LEU A 98 12.69 -4.70 -10.16
N LYS A 99 11.84 -3.75 -9.74
CA LYS A 99 12.19 -2.76 -8.71
C LYS A 99 12.42 -3.42 -7.35
N ILE A 100 11.57 -4.37 -6.97
CA ILE A 100 11.74 -5.20 -5.76
C ILE A 100 13.09 -5.92 -5.78
N MET A 101 13.42 -6.59 -6.89
CA MET A 101 14.68 -7.35 -7.02
C MET A 101 15.93 -6.46 -7.01
N GLN A 102 15.78 -5.18 -7.36
CA GLN A 102 16.87 -4.20 -7.36
C GLN A 102 17.07 -3.51 -6.00
N ASP A 103 16.19 -3.77 -5.02
CA ASP A 103 16.31 -3.41 -3.60
C ASP A 103 16.61 -1.92 -3.35
N MET A 104 16.17 -1.05 -4.27
CA MET A 104 16.29 0.40 -4.15
C MET A 104 14.92 1.05 -4.37
N ASP A 105 14.56 1.94 -3.45
CA ASP A 105 13.38 2.79 -3.49
C ASP A 105 12.01 2.11 -3.31
N ILE A 106 11.89 1.00 -2.57
CA ILE A 106 10.60 0.46 -2.11
C ILE A 106 10.59 0.32 -0.58
N LEU A 107 9.47 0.69 0.05
CA LEU A 107 9.27 0.52 1.49
C LEU A 107 9.32 -0.97 1.89
N PRO A 108 10.06 -1.34 2.97
CA PRO A 108 10.16 -2.73 3.42
C PRO A 108 8.79 -3.37 3.71
N GLN A 109 7.81 -2.59 4.18
CA GLN A 109 6.43 -3.02 4.42
C GLN A 109 5.77 -3.51 3.10
N SER A 110 5.80 -2.66 2.07
CA SER A 110 5.29 -2.98 0.72
C SER A 110 5.96 -4.19 0.06
N LEU A 111 7.27 -4.37 0.29
CA LEU A 111 8.01 -5.53 -0.18
C LEU A 111 7.46 -6.84 0.40
N ASN A 112 7.18 -6.85 1.71
CA ASN A 112 6.69 -8.04 2.40
C ASN A 112 5.30 -8.46 1.88
N GLN A 113 4.40 -7.50 1.65
CA GLN A 113 3.08 -7.77 1.09
C GLN A 113 3.16 -8.36 -0.32
N THR A 114 3.94 -7.72 -1.21
CA THR A 114 4.05 -8.15 -2.61
C THR A 114 4.69 -9.54 -2.73
N THR A 115 5.71 -9.80 -1.93
CA THR A 115 6.38 -11.11 -1.88
C THR A 115 5.44 -12.20 -1.37
N GLN A 116 4.69 -11.98 -0.30
CA GLN A 116 3.74 -12.99 0.19
C GLN A 116 2.59 -13.24 -0.77
N LYS A 117 2.08 -12.20 -1.43
CA LYS A 117 1.00 -12.35 -2.39
C LYS A 117 1.43 -13.14 -3.63
N SER A 118 2.62 -12.85 -4.17
CA SER A 118 3.19 -13.60 -5.32
C SER A 118 3.50 -15.07 -5.03
N LEU A 119 3.79 -15.42 -3.77
CA LEU A 119 3.95 -16.82 -3.34
C LEU A 119 2.61 -17.56 -3.23
N ALA A 120 1.52 -16.84 -2.97
CA ALA A 120 0.18 -17.41 -2.84
C ALA A 120 -0.50 -17.59 -4.21
N GLU A 121 -0.42 -16.58 -5.08
CA GLU A 121 -1.04 -16.59 -6.42
C GLU A 121 -0.20 -15.77 -7.43
N PRO A 122 -0.22 -16.12 -8.73
CA PRO A 122 0.41 -15.29 -9.75
C PRO A 122 -0.23 -13.89 -9.76
N ILE A 123 0.58 -12.85 -9.55
CA ILE A 123 0.11 -11.47 -9.71
C ILE A 123 0.12 -11.20 -11.22
N GLU A 124 -1.04 -11.05 -11.85
CA GLU A 124 -1.17 -10.81 -13.30
C GLU A 124 -1.65 -9.40 -13.65
N GLU A 125 -1.93 -8.54 -12.66
CA GLU A 125 -2.59 -7.24 -12.84
C GLU A 125 -1.72 -6.05 -12.43
N CYS A 126 -1.84 -4.94 -13.16
CA CYS A 126 -1.15 -3.67 -12.88
C CYS A 126 -1.59 -3.08 -11.52
N ARG A 127 -0.69 -2.32 -10.88
CA ARG A 127 -0.94 -1.65 -9.60
C ARG A 127 -0.49 -0.20 -9.63
N PHE A 128 -1.26 0.67 -9.01
CA PHE A 128 -0.78 2.01 -8.66
C PHE A 128 0.12 1.90 -7.43
N LEU A 129 1.34 2.42 -7.50
CA LEU A 129 2.18 2.63 -6.33
C LEU A 129 2.27 4.14 -6.07
N GLN A 130 2.24 4.52 -4.79
CA GLN A 130 2.52 5.90 -4.40
C GLN A 130 4.02 6.10 -4.17
N ASP A 131 4.51 7.31 -4.41
CA ASP A 131 5.84 7.73 -4.00
C ASP A 131 5.70 8.52 -2.70
N ASP A 132 6.12 7.94 -1.59
CA ASP A 132 5.99 8.56 -0.28
C ASP A 132 6.94 9.73 -0.12
N LEU A 133 6.37 10.85 0.31
CA LEU A 133 7.12 11.91 0.97
C LEU A 133 7.42 11.38 2.37
N LEU A 134 8.70 11.10 2.67
CA LEU A 134 9.17 10.58 3.97
C LEU A 134 8.78 11.49 5.15
N LEU A 135 7.51 11.48 5.54
CA LEU A 135 6.91 12.39 6.52
C LEU A 135 6.16 11.63 7.61
N GLU A 136 6.64 10.45 8.01
CA GLU A 136 6.46 9.93 9.38
C GLU A 136 7.73 9.23 9.90
#